data_AF-A0A9E0JWK0-F1
#
_entry.id   AF-A0A9E0JWK0-F1
#
_cell.length_a   1.000
_cell.length_b   1.000
_cell.length_c   1.000
_cell.angle_alpha   90.00
_cell.angle_beta   90.00
_cell.angle_gamma   90.00
#
_symmetry.space_group_name_H-M   'P 1'
#
loop_
_entity.id
_entity.type
_entity.pdbx_description
1 polymer ?
#
loop_
_entity_poly.entity_id
_entity_poly.type
_entity_poly.pdbx_seq_one_letter_code
_entity_poly.pdbx_strand_id
1 'polypeptide(L)'
;MSESYQLIYGFVHCRGRTEYSAGEVDSKEEAEAWVKNHREGLLPKIKIPTDDPIRYCRAAWCPFKKQQPWFDMRPKGDTQAAKMKKEQG
;
A
#
# COMPACT_ATOMS: atom_id res chain seq x y z
N MET A 1 -2.45 17.08 -18.04
CA MET A 1 -2.99 16.16 -17.03
C MET A 1 -1.81 15.33 -16.58
N SER A 2 -1.35 15.52 -15.34
CA SER A 2 -0.21 14.75 -14.82
C SER A 2 -0.75 13.46 -14.23
N GLU A 3 -0.39 12.33 -14.83
CA GLU A 3 -0.72 11.00 -14.32
C GLU A 3 0.16 10.69 -13.11
N SER A 4 -0.28 11.13 -11.92
CA SER A 4 0.42 10.77 -10.69
C SER A 4 -0.06 9.43 -10.16
N TYR A 5 0.82 8.69 -9.52
CA TYR A 5 0.57 7.39 -8.90
C TYR A 5 0.87 7.48 -7.42
N GLN A 6 -0.11 7.09 -6.60
CA GLN A 6 0.10 6.98 -5.17
C GLN A 6 0.77 5.65 -4.86
N LEU A 7 1.91 5.72 -4.17
CA LEU A 7 2.64 4.57 -3.67
C LEU A 7 2.01 4.14 -2.34
N ILE A 8 1.75 2.84 -2.22
CA ILE A 8 1.03 2.27 -1.09
C ILE A 8 1.85 1.14 -0.49
N TYR A 9 1.92 1.13 0.84
CA TYR A 9 2.39 -0.04 1.57
C TYR A 9 1.42 -0.36 2.71
N GLY A 10 1.56 -1.53 3.28
CA GLY A 10 0.85 -1.84 4.50
C GLY A 10 1.27 -3.16 5.10
N PHE A 11 0.60 -3.55 6.17
CA PHE A 11 0.86 -4.80 6.86
C PHE A 11 -0.42 -5.62 6.89
N VAL A 12 -0.28 -6.93 6.72
CA VAL A 12 -1.38 -7.83 7.06
C VAL A 12 -1.36 -8.02 8.58
N HIS A 13 -2.47 -8.38 9.17
CA HIS A 13 -2.58 -8.66 10.58
C HIS A 13 -3.69 -9.68 10.80
N CYS A 14 -3.70 -10.38 11.94
CA CYS A 14 -4.82 -11.25 12.29
C CYS A 14 -6.15 -10.50 12.51
N ARG A 15 -6.12 -9.15 12.50
CA ARG A 15 -7.28 -8.27 12.69
C ARG A 15 -7.69 -7.53 11.40
N GLY A 16 -6.98 -7.75 10.29
CA GLY A 16 -7.22 -7.04 9.03
C GLY A 16 -5.93 -6.63 8.33
N ARG A 17 -6.06 -5.76 7.32
CA ARG A 17 -4.95 -5.23 6.51
C ARG A 17 -4.85 -3.73 6.73
N THR A 18 -3.68 -3.22 7.10
CA THR A 18 -3.42 -1.78 7.12
C THR A 18 -2.96 -1.30 5.75
N GLU A 19 -3.27 -0.03 5.45
CA GLU A 19 -2.87 0.67 4.23
C GLU A 19 -2.31 2.04 4.61
N TYR A 20 -1.15 2.39 4.05
CA TYR A 20 -0.44 3.64 4.26
C TYR A 20 0.11 4.15 2.92
N SER A 21 0.21 5.47 2.79
CA SER A 21 0.85 6.08 1.63
C SER A 21 2.35 6.24 1.87
N ALA A 22 3.16 5.84 0.89
CA ALA A 22 4.61 6.08 0.86
C ALA A 22 4.99 7.36 0.11
N GLY A 23 4.02 8.07 -0.47
CA GLY A 23 4.23 9.23 -1.33
C GLY A 23 3.53 9.07 -2.68
N GLU A 24 3.89 9.95 -3.60
CA GLU A 24 3.39 9.99 -4.97
C GLU A 24 4.55 10.17 -5.95
N VAL A 25 4.37 9.65 -7.16
CA VAL A 25 5.31 9.78 -8.28
C VAL A 25 4.55 10.14 -9.55
N ASP A 26 5.20 10.83 -10.48
CA ASP A 26 4.58 11.37 -11.70
C ASP A 26 4.65 10.42 -12.91
N SER A 27 5.19 9.20 -12.71
CA SER A 27 5.24 8.18 -13.75
C SER A 27 4.83 6.80 -13.23
N LYS A 28 4.12 6.07 -14.09
CA LYS A 28 3.76 4.67 -13.86
C LYS A 28 5.00 3.79 -13.70
N GLU A 29 6.03 4.03 -14.51
CA GLU A 29 7.27 3.23 -14.51
C GLU A 29 7.99 3.35 -13.16
N GLU A 30 8.05 4.55 -12.59
CA GLU A 30 8.61 4.79 -11.26
C GLU A 30 7.80 4.08 -10.18
N ALA A 31 6.47 4.10 -10.29
CA ALA A 31 5.60 3.42 -9.33
C ALA A 31 5.76 1.88 -9.40
N GLU A 32 5.84 1.31 -10.60
CA GLU A 32 6.08 -0.12 -10.81
C GLU A 32 7.45 -0.54 -10.28
N ALA A 33 8.49 0.24 -10.59
CA ALA A 33 9.84 0.01 -10.09
C ALA A 33 9.88 0.07 -8.55
N TRP A 34 9.16 1.01 -7.94
CA TRP A 34 9.08 1.11 -6.48
C TRP A 34 8.46 -0.14 -5.85
N VAL A 35 7.34 -0.65 -6.39
CA VAL A 35 6.68 -1.87 -5.90
C VAL A 35 7.61 -3.08 -6.08
N LYS A 36 8.22 -3.22 -7.26
CA LYS A 36 9.12 -4.33 -7.58
C LYS A 36 10.35 -4.34 -6.65
N ASN A 37 11.05 -3.22 -6.54
CA ASN A 37 12.27 -3.11 -5.75
C ASN A 37 12.03 -3.39 -4.26
N HIS A 38 10.88 -3.01 -3.71
CA HIS A 38 10.52 -3.36 -2.33
C HIS A 38 10.20 -4.84 -2.16
N ARG A 39 9.50 -5.46 -3.12
CA ARG A 39 9.22 -6.91 -3.09
C ARG A 39 10.48 -7.76 -3.23
N GLU A 40 11.44 -7.29 -4.02
CA GLU A 40 12.75 -7.94 -4.21
C GLU A 40 13.75 -7.62 -3.07
N GLY A 41 13.39 -6.74 -2.13
CA GLY A 41 14.26 -6.37 -1.01
C GLY A 41 15.48 -5.52 -1.40
N LEU A 42 15.43 -4.88 -2.58
CA LEU A 42 16.48 -3.99 -3.08
C LEU A 42 16.45 -2.62 -2.40
N LEU A 43 15.32 -2.24 -1.82
CA LEU A 43 15.15 -1.00 -1.07
C LEU A 43 15.14 -1.25 0.45
N PRO A 44 15.48 -0.24 1.26
CA PRO A 44 15.44 -0.34 2.72
C PRO A 44 14.06 -0.76 3.23
N LYS A 45 14.04 -1.58 4.29
CA LYS A 45 12.78 -2.00 4.92
C LYS A 45 12.01 -0.81 5.49
N ILE A 46 10.74 -0.70 5.13
CA ILE A 46 9.83 0.29 5.73
C ILE A 46 9.62 -0.02 7.21
N LYS A 47 9.77 1.00 8.05
CA LYS A 47 9.48 0.91 9.48
C LYS A 47 7.97 0.82 9.68
N ILE A 48 7.54 -0.11 10.52
CA ILE A 48 6.15 -0.23 10.96
C ILE A 48 5.74 1.08 11.66
N PRO A 49 4.65 1.76 11.23
CA PRO A 49 4.12 2.94 11.90
C PRO A 49 3.81 2.69 13.39
N THR A 50 3.93 3.71 14.23
CA THR A 50 3.72 3.58 15.69
C THR A 50 2.27 3.17 16.02
N ASP A 51 1.32 3.62 15.22
CA ASP A 51 -0.10 3.32 15.36
C ASP A 51 -0.55 2.03 14.66
N ASP A 52 0.36 1.27 14.05
CA ASP A 52 -0.03 0.02 13.38
C ASP A 52 -0.49 -1.04 14.41
N PRO A 53 -1.64 -1.71 14.18
CA PRO A 53 -2.17 -2.78 15.04
C PRO A 53 -1.21 -3.88 15.41
N ILE A 54 -0.20 -4.15 14.58
CA ILE A 54 0.84 -5.14 14.85
C ILE A 54 1.61 -4.82 16.14
N ARG A 55 1.80 -3.54 16.50
CA ARG A 55 2.55 -3.09 17.68
C ARG A 55 1.80 -3.34 18.99
N TYR A 56 0.48 -3.27 18.97
CA TYR A 56 -0.37 -3.50 20.15
C TYR A 56 -1.19 -4.79 20.04
N CYS A 57 -0.82 -5.69 19.13
CA CYS A 57 -1.45 -6.99 18.99
C CYS A 57 -1.20 -7.85 20.24
N ARG A 58 -2.28 -8.21 20.93
CA ARG A 58 -2.24 -9.01 22.16
C ARG A 58 -2.10 -10.52 21.94
N ALA A 59 -2.17 -11.00 20.69
CA ALA A 59 -1.98 -12.42 20.41
C ALA A 59 -0.54 -12.84 20.74
N ALA A 60 -0.41 -13.84 21.62
CA ALA A 60 0.89 -14.35 22.08
C ALA A 60 1.73 -14.93 20.92
N TRP A 61 1.09 -15.64 19.99
CA TRP A 61 1.71 -16.24 18.81
C TRP A 61 0.99 -15.80 17.53
N CYS A 62 1.21 -14.55 17.12
CA CYS A 62 0.67 -14.06 15.86
C CYS A 62 1.71 -14.28 14.74
N PRO A 63 1.46 -15.17 13.75
CA PRO A 63 2.40 -15.38 12.64
C PRO A 63 2.61 -14.10 11.82
N PHE A 64 1.60 -13.24 11.82
CA PHE A 64 1.56 -11.96 11.13
C PHE A 64 2.36 -10.84 11.81
N LYS A 65 2.94 -11.04 13.01
CA LYS A 65 3.77 -10.03 13.70
C LYS A 65 5.16 -9.81 13.07
N LYS A 66 5.66 -10.79 12.32
CA LYS A 66 7.02 -10.77 11.75
C LYS A 66 7.04 -10.65 10.22
N GLN A 67 5.88 -10.53 9.60
CA GLN A 67 5.79 -10.52 8.15
C GLN A 67 6.32 -9.23 7.55
N GLN A 68 6.70 -9.31 6.29
CA GLN A 68 7.10 -8.12 5.52
C GLN A 68 5.88 -7.30 5.11
N PRO A 69 6.04 -5.99 4.88
CA PRO A 69 4.97 -5.18 4.32
C PRO A 69 4.54 -5.71 2.95
N TRP A 70 3.28 -5.49 2.59
CA TRP A 70 2.82 -5.58 1.22
C TRP A 70 2.98 -4.21 0.55
N PHE A 71 3.16 -4.22 -0.77
CA PHE A 71 3.40 -3.01 -1.56
C PHE A 71 2.50 -3.01 -2.79
N ASP A 72 1.95 -1.85 -3.12
CA ASP A 72 1.09 -1.63 -4.27
C ASP A 72 1.19 -0.17 -4.77
N MET A 73 0.60 0.09 -5.93
CA MET A 73 0.48 1.43 -6.49
C MET A 73 -0.94 1.63 -7.02
N ARG A 74 -1.47 2.86 -6.94
CA ARG A 74 -2.74 3.21 -7.60
C ARG A 74 -2.62 4.51 -8.38
N PRO A 75 -3.25 4.62 -9.57
CA PRO A 75 -3.32 5.90 -10.26
C PRO A 75 -4.12 6.89 -9.41
N LYS A 76 -3.60 8.10 -9.29
CA LYS A 76 -4.28 9.26 -8.70
C LYS A 76 -5.02 10.01 -9.83
N GLY A 77 -5.80 9.26 -10.61
CA GLY A 77 -6.65 9.79 -11.67
C GLY A 77 -8.07 10.02 -11.16
N ASP A 78 -8.64 11.19 -11.47
CA ASP A 78 -9.90 11.73 -10.98
C ASP A 78 -10.97 10.70 -10.59
N THR A 79 -11.42 10.80 -9.34
CA THR A 79 -12.57 10.07 -8.79
C THR A 79 -13.91 10.56 -9.38
N GLN A 80 -14.00 10.70 -10.71
CA GLN A 80 -15.26 10.98 -11.41
C GLN A 80 -15.64 9.93 -12.48
N ALA A 81 -14.72 9.11 -13.00
CA ALA A 81 -15.10 8.11 -14.01
C ALA A 81 -15.76 6.83 -13.44
N ALA A 82 -15.61 6.54 -12.14
CA ALA A 82 -16.16 5.33 -11.54
C ALA A 82 -17.62 5.44 -11.05
N LYS A 83 -18.22 6.64 -11.06
CA LYS A 83 -19.65 6.82 -10.72
C LYS A 83 -20.60 6.75 -11.93
N MET A 84 -20.12 6.82 -13.17
CA MET A 84 -20.99 6.80 -14.37
C MET A 84 -21.29 5.39 -14.94
N LYS A 85 -20.89 4.29 -14.29
CA LYS A 85 -21.24 2.92 -14.71
C LYS A 85 -22.32 2.24 -13.85
N LYS A 86 -23.07 2.98 -13.04
CA LYS A 86 -24.20 2.43 -12.25
C LYS A 86 -25.59 2.99 -12.59
N GLU A 87 -25.73 3.84 -13.61
CA GLU A 87 -27.04 4.41 -14.01
C GLU A 87 -27.41 4.19 -15.49
N GLN A 88 -26.85 3.17 -16.15
CA GLN A 88 -27.42 2.66 -17.40
C GLN A 88 -27.32 1.14 -17.40
N GLY A 89 -28.42 0.49 -17.03
CA GLY A 89 -28.59 -0.96 -16.98
C GLY A 89 -29.86 -1.30 -16.23
#